data_AF-A0A954KWK5-F1
#
_entry.id   AF-A0A954KWK5-F1
#
_cell.length_a   1.000
_cell.length_b   1.000
_cell.length_c   1.000
_cell.angle_alpha   90.00
_cell.angle_beta   90.00
_cell.angle_gamma   90.00
#
_symmetry.space_group_name_H-M   'P 1'
#
loop_
_entity.id
_entity.type
_entity.pdbx_description
1 polymer ?
#
loop_
_entity_poly.entity_id
_entity_poly.type
_entity_poly.pdbx_seq_one_letter_code
_entity_poly.pdbx_strand_id
1 'polypeptide(L)'
;MERNRIIIRYYNRRMLLTVDVNALLQTVFDACGDRVGIEFAEMDETEQEGVVELIDGMRAIRNRFYILEMTPGEDILRREDLEKLSVAVGRK
;
A
#
# COMPACT_ATOMS: atom_id res chain seq x y z
N MET A 1 -21.64 -5.10 12.58
CA MET A 1 -20.17 -5.07 12.59
C MET A 1 -19.75 -4.20 11.43
N GLU A 2 -19.16 -3.05 11.73
CA GLU A 2 -18.46 -2.25 10.72
C GLU A 2 -17.29 -3.09 10.20
N ARG A 3 -17.07 -3.08 8.87
CA ARG A 3 -16.06 -3.92 8.21
C ARG A 3 -14.70 -3.22 8.30
N ASN A 4 -13.62 -4.00 8.44
CA ASN A 4 -12.26 -3.48 8.29
C ASN A 4 -12.14 -2.79 6.92
N ARG A 5 -11.48 -1.64 6.90
CA ARG A 5 -11.18 -0.88 5.67
C ARG A 5 -9.68 -0.88 5.46
N ILE A 6 -9.27 -1.25 4.25
CA ILE A 6 -7.89 -1.17 3.79
C ILE A 6 -7.77 0.02 2.85
N ILE A 7 -6.80 0.89 3.12
CA ILE A 7 -6.44 1.99 2.23
C ILE A 7 -5.07 1.70 1.64
N ILE A 8 -5.02 1.55 0.33
CA ILE A 8 -3.79 1.45 -0.44
C ILE A 8 -3.40 2.87 -0.83
N ARG A 9 -2.47 3.46 -0.07
CA ARG A 9 -1.85 4.75 -0.41
C ARG A 9 -0.84 4.51 -1.52
N TYR A 10 -0.93 5.19 -2.65
CA TYR A 10 0.01 5.01 -3.77
C TYR A 10 0.67 6.34 -4.16
N TYR A 11 1.94 6.31 -4.58
CA TYR A 11 2.73 7.52 -4.82
C TYR A 11 2.08 8.42 -5.89
N ASN A 12 1.89 7.87 -7.09
CA ASN A 12 1.08 8.45 -8.15
C ASN A 12 0.61 7.32 -9.09
N ARG A 13 -0.31 7.64 -10.00
CA ARG A 13 -0.87 6.62 -10.92
C ARG A 13 0.18 5.89 -11.74
N ARG A 14 1.24 6.57 -12.21
CA ARG A 14 2.30 5.94 -13.01
C ARG A 14 3.06 4.90 -12.21
N MET A 15 3.36 5.19 -10.93
CA MET A 15 4.05 4.26 -10.05
C MET A 15 3.16 3.10 -9.63
N LEU A 16 1.87 3.35 -9.38
CA LEU A 16 0.90 2.28 -9.09
C LEU A 16 0.84 1.25 -10.22
N LEU A 17 0.87 1.69 -11.48
CA LEU A 17 0.85 0.79 -12.64
C LEU A 17 2.11 -0.08 -12.79
N THR A 18 3.18 0.19 -12.03
CA THR A 18 4.36 -0.68 -11.95
C THR A 18 4.23 -1.76 -10.88
N VAL A 19 3.14 -1.75 -10.11
CA VAL A 19 2.81 -2.75 -9.10
C VAL A 19 1.86 -3.77 -9.71
N ASP A 20 2.07 -5.04 -9.42
CA ASP A 20 1.07 -6.06 -9.70
C ASP A 20 -0.11 -5.89 -8.72
N VAL A 21 -1.16 -5.20 -9.20
CA VAL A 21 -2.36 -4.91 -8.41
C VAL A 21 -3.12 -6.20 -8.05
N ASN A 22 -3.05 -7.25 -8.88
CA ASN A 22 -3.72 -8.51 -8.57
C ASN A 22 -3.02 -9.23 -7.42
N ALA A 23 -1.68 -9.28 -7.44
CA ALA A 23 -0.90 -9.83 -6.33
C ALA A 23 -1.13 -9.05 -5.02
N LEU A 24 -1.24 -7.72 -5.12
CA LEU A 24 -1.56 -6.85 -3.98
C LEU A 24 -2.93 -7.18 -3.40
N LEU A 25 -3.97 -7.24 -4.24
CA LEU A 25 -5.33 -7.55 -3.81
C LEU A 25 -5.42 -8.98 -3.24
N GLN A 26 -4.78 -9.95 -3.88
CA GLN A 26 -4.71 -11.32 -3.38
C GLN A 26 -4.10 -11.36 -1.98
N THR A 27 -2.98 -10.66 -1.77
CA THR A 27 -2.32 -10.58 -0.47
C THR A 27 -3.22 -9.99 0.61
N VAL A 28 -3.99 -8.95 0.26
CA VAL A 28 -4.96 -8.33 1.17
C VAL A 28 -6.11 -9.29 1.50
N PHE A 29 -6.69 -9.96 0.51
CA PHE A 29 -7.80 -10.91 0.74
C PHE A 29 -7.36 -12.14 1.53
N ASP A 30 -6.17 -12.67 1.26
CA ASP A 30 -5.61 -13.81 1.99
C ASP A 30 -5.40 -13.48 3.48
N ALA A 31 -5.04 -12.22 3.80
CA ALA A 31 -4.76 -11.79 5.16
C ALA A 31 -5.99 -11.26 5.93
N CYS A 32 -6.87 -10.50 5.27
CA CYS A 32 -7.97 -9.78 5.90
C CYS A 32 -9.35 -10.39 5.58
N GLY A 33 -9.41 -11.37 4.67
CA GLY A 33 -10.63 -12.01 4.21
C GLY A 33 -11.43 -11.20 3.18
N ASP A 34 -12.40 -11.86 2.55
CA ASP A 34 -13.17 -11.32 1.41
C ASP A 34 -14.15 -10.19 1.78
N ARG A 35 -14.40 -9.98 3.09
CA ARG A 35 -15.37 -9.00 3.58
C ARG A 35 -14.71 -7.69 4.02
N VAL A 36 -13.67 -7.28 3.30
CA VAL A 36 -12.91 -6.05 3.54
C VAL A 36 -13.28 -4.97 2.52
N GLY A 37 -13.37 -3.71 2.94
CA GLY A 37 -13.49 -2.58 2.02
C GLY A 37 -12.11 -2.13 1.58
N ILE A 38 -11.86 -2.01 0.27
CA ILE A 38 -10.56 -1.56 -0.25
C ILE A 38 -10.73 -0.21 -0.94
N GLU A 39 -9.90 0.75 -0.56
CA GLU A 39 -9.80 2.07 -1.18
C GLU A 39 -8.40 2.28 -1.73
N PHE A 40 -8.32 2.90 -2.91
CA PHE A 40 -7.07 3.39 -3.47
C PHE A 40 -7.07 4.91 -3.37
N ALA A 41 -6.03 5.46 -2.77
CA ALA A 41 -5.90 6.91 -2.60
C ALA A 41 -4.46 7.35 -2.85
N GLU A 42 -4.28 8.45 -3.58
CA GLU A 42 -2.96 8.99 -3.89
C GLU A 42 -2.32 9.60 -2.64
N MET A 43 -1.03 9.35 -2.44
CA MET A 43 -0.24 9.93 -1.35
C MET A 43 -0.24 11.46 -1.45
N ASP A 44 -0.34 12.13 -0.31
CA ASP A 44 -0.12 13.57 -0.23
C ASP A 44 1.36 13.93 -0.35
N GLU A 45 1.67 15.22 -0.41
CA GLU A 45 3.04 15.70 -0.58
C GLU A 45 3.97 15.25 0.55
N THR A 46 3.48 15.21 1.80
CA THR A 46 4.28 14.81 2.96
C THR A 46 4.61 13.31 2.91
N GLU A 47 3.63 12.49 2.57
CA GLU A 47 3.83 11.06 2.35
C GLU A 47 4.77 10.80 1.18
N GLN A 48 4.63 11.54 0.07
CA GLN A 48 5.50 11.40 -1.11
C GLN A 48 6.96 11.74 -0.78
N GLU A 49 7.21 12.80 -0.02
CA GLU A 49 8.56 13.18 0.42
C GLU A 49 9.19 12.11 1.30
N GLY A 50 8.43 11.53 2.24
CA GLY A 50 8.94 10.50 3.15
C GLY A 50 9.40 9.20 2.48
N VAL A 51 9.14 9.06 1.18
CA VAL A 51 9.28 7.78 0.46
C VAL A 51 10.18 7.90 -0.76
N VAL A 52 10.68 9.12 -0.98
CA VAL A 52 11.74 9.42 -1.92
C VAL A 52 13.07 9.45 -1.17
N GLU A 53 14.06 8.76 -1.74
CA GLU A 53 15.44 8.76 -1.28
C GLU A 53 16.32 9.45 -2.32
N LEU A 54 17.33 10.18 -1.87
CA LEU A 54 18.35 10.78 -2.74
C LEU A 54 19.58 9.85 -2.77
N ILE A 55 19.84 9.24 -3.92
CA ILE A 55 20.99 8.37 -4.16
C ILE A 55 21.85 9.03 -5.23
N ASP A 56 23.06 9.46 -4.88
CA ASP A 56 24.01 10.13 -5.79
C ASP A 56 23.40 11.32 -6.56
N GLY A 57 22.55 12.09 -5.89
CA GLY A 57 21.84 13.24 -6.49
C GLY A 57 20.62 12.87 -7.34
N MET A 58 20.31 11.58 -7.49
CA MET A 58 19.10 11.09 -8.16
C MET A 58 17.99 10.80 -7.14
N ARG A 59 16.75 11.19 -7.47
CA ARG A 59 15.56 10.86 -6.68
C ARG A 59 15.10 9.43 -7.02
N ALA A 60 15.19 8.53 -6.06
CA ALA A 60 14.68 7.17 -6.14
C ALA A 60 13.42 7.03 -5.26
N ILE A 61 12.36 6.42 -5.79
CA ILE A 61 11.15 6.14 -5.02
C ILE A 61 11.33 4.78 -4.33
N ARG A 62 11.52 4.80 -3.01
CA ARG A 62 11.79 3.59 -2.22
C ARG A 62 10.54 2.72 -2.10
N ASN A 63 9.39 3.36 -1.88
CA ASN A 63 8.11 2.67 -1.76
C ASN A 63 7.08 3.32 -2.69
N ARG A 64 6.44 2.48 -3.51
CA ARG A 64 5.45 2.91 -4.50
C ARG A 64 4.04 2.97 -3.90
N PHE A 65 3.81 2.25 -2.80
CA PHE A 65 2.55 2.19 -2.08
C PHE A 65 2.75 1.81 -0.59
N TYR A 66 1.76 2.10 0.25
CA TYR A 66 1.57 1.57 1.61
C TYR A 66 0.20 0.95 1.75
N ILE A 67 0.06 0.05 2.72
CA ILE A 67 -1.22 -0.54 3.09
C ILE A 67 -1.55 -0.06 4.50
N LEU A 68 -2.67 0.64 4.64
CA LEU A 68 -3.21 1.06 5.93
C LEU A 68 -4.45 0.23 6.24
N GLU A 69 -4.53 -0.30 7.44
CA GLU A 69 -5.70 -0.98 7.98
C GLU A 69 -6.39 -0.08 9.00
N MET A 70 -7.68 0.16 8.77
CA MET A 70 -8.55 0.91 9.66
C MET A 70 -9.58 -0.05 10.26
N THR A 71 -9.42 -0.33 11.55
CA THR A 71 -10.42 -1.04 12.34
C THR A 71 -11.28 0.00 13.07
N PRO A 72 -12.62 -0.09 13.00
CA PRO A 72 -13.49 0.85 13.70
C PRO A 72 -13.24 0.88 15.21
N GLY A 73 -12.96 2.07 15.74
CA GLY A 73 -12.67 2.27 17.15
C GLY A 73 -11.21 1.99 17.56
N GLU A 74 -10.34 1.68 16.60
CA GLU A 74 -8.90 1.51 16.82
C GLU A 74 -8.07 2.50 16.01
N ASP A 75 -6.78 2.56 16.30
CA ASP A 75 -5.81 3.35 15.55
C ASP A 75 -5.57 2.77 14.15
N ILE A 76 -5.18 3.64 13.22
CA ILE A 76 -4.78 3.24 11.88
C ILE A 76 -3.44 2.51 11.95
N LEU A 77 -3.41 1.26 11.47
CA LEU A 77 -2.21 0.44 11.44
C LEU A 77 -1.62 0.38 10.03
N ARG A 78 -0.30 0.61 9.90
CA ARG A 78 0.40 0.34 8.65
C ARG A 78 0.83 -1.12 8.57
N ARG A 79 0.42 -1.81 7.51
CA ARG A 79 0.66 -3.23 7.26
C ARG A 79 1.89 -3.45 6.37
N GLU A 80 3.07 -3.14 6.90
CA GLU A 80 4.35 -3.36 6.20
C GLU A 80 4.63 -4.82 5.85
N ASP A 81 4.06 -5.75 6.62
CA ASP A 81 4.10 -7.18 6.35
C ASP A 81 3.41 -7.50 5.02
N LEU A 82 2.23 -6.94 4.79
CA LEU A 82 1.47 -7.10 3.55
C LEU A 82 2.14 -6.36 2.38
N GLU A 83 2.74 -5.19 2.63
CA GLU A 83 3.52 -4.45 1.61
C GLU A 83 4.64 -5.33 1.04
N LYS A 84 5.44 -5.94 1.92
CA LYS A 84 6.57 -6.81 1.54
C LYS A 84 6.09 -8.07 0.83
N LEU A 85 5.02 -8.69 1.33
CA LEU A 85 4.45 -9.90 0.75
C LEU A 85 3.91 -9.64 -0.66
N SER A 86 3.19 -8.54 -0.87
CA SER A 86 2.63 -8.16 -2.17
C SER A 86 3.71 -7.98 -3.24
N VAL A 87 4.83 -7.35 -2.87
CA VAL A 87 5.99 -7.19 -3.79
C VAL A 87 6.67 -8.52 -4.09
N ALA A 88 6.73 -9.45 -3.13
CA ALA A 88 7.31 -10.76 -3.33
C ALA A 88 6.44 -11.64 -4.25
N VAL A 89 5.11 -11.58 -4.11
CA VAL A 89 4.16 -12.34 -4.95
C VAL A 89 4.17 -11.83 -6.39
N GLY A 90 4.14 -10.52 -6.61
CA GLY A 90 4.10 -9.91 -7.95
C GLY A 90 5.42 -9.98 -8.75
N ARG A 91 6.46 -10.63 -8.23
CA ARG A 91 7.75 -10.86 -8.92
C ARG A 91 7.87 -12.27 -9.52
N LYS A 92 6.83 -13.10 -9.38
CA LYS A 92 6.76 -14.46 -9.94
C LYS A 92 6.42 -14.49 -11.42
#